data_AF-A0A352TD58-F1
#
_entry.id   AF-A0A352TD58-F1
#
_cell.length_a   1.000
_cell.length_b   1.000
_cell.length_c   1.000
_cell.angle_alpha   90.00
_cell.angle_beta   90.00
_cell.angle_gamma   90.00
#
_symmetry.space_group_name_H-M   'P 1'
#
loop_
_entity.id
_entity.type
_entity.pdbx_description
1 polymer ?
#
loop_
_entity_poly.entity_id
_entity_poly.type
_entity_poly.pdbx_seq_one_letter_code
_entity_poly.pdbx_strand_id
1 'polypeptide(L)'
;MSETTEKTEPVEQQELNKQLKIAGITAGILVVTFGLLLSLVLLSRNSWNNGLRLTVAKTLSEETGTVYTVSPAINLNSTLETECAVFSIAPRGLTDDASHYAAIVRLTTLYGPLAAVYTYNTGAASADFLAYAELHSKAKNQIVTSTQNTVIDYWAHKLPDIITQALESTSEVRK
;
A
#
# COMPACT_ATOMS: atom_id res chain seq x y z
N MET A 1 -38.04 66.06 -19.49
CA MET A 1 -38.28 64.61 -19.54
C MET A 1 -36.94 63.97 -19.84
N SER A 2 -36.58 62.94 -19.07
CA SER A 2 -35.35 62.12 -19.16
C SER A 2 -34.04 62.81 -18.76
N GLU A 3 -33.13 62.21 -18.01
CA GLU A 3 -33.07 60.91 -17.35
C GLU A 3 -31.99 61.01 -16.26
N THR A 4 -32.31 60.57 -15.05
CA THR A 4 -31.41 60.54 -13.90
C THR A 4 -30.48 59.33 -14.01
N THR A 5 -29.31 59.50 -14.64
CA THR A 5 -28.17 58.58 -14.52
C THR A 5 -27.17 59.18 -13.55
N GLU A 6 -27.44 59.11 -12.24
CA GLU A 6 -26.45 59.48 -11.23
C GLU A 6 -26.50 58.49 -10.06
N LYS A 7 -25.36 57.84 -9.78
CA LYS A 7 -24.99 57.10 -8.56
C LYS A 7 -25.60 55.70 -8.31
N THR A 8 -25.30 54.74 -9.19
CA THR A 8 -25.44 53.30 -8.84
C THR A 8 -24.10 52.56 -8.76
N GLU A 9 -23.01 53.10 -9.32
CA GLU A 9 -21.72 52.40 -9.45
C GLU A 9 -20.88 52.13 -8.18
N PRO A 10 -20.83 52.95 -7.11
CA PRO A 10 -19.85 52.74 -6.03
C PRO A 10 -20.22 51.60 -5.07
N VAL A 11 -21.52 51.28 -4.94
CA VAL A 11 -22.01 50.22 -4.03
C VAL A 11 -21.80 48.84 -4.66
N GLU A 12 -22.04 48.71 -5.96
CA GLU A 12 -21.88 47.45 -6.70
C GLU A 12 -20.40 47.01 -6.77
N GLN A 13 -19.49 47.97 -7.01
CA GLN A 13 -18.04 47.69 -7.00
C GLN A 13 -17.50 47.33 -5.60
N GLN A 14 -18.06 47.88 -4.52
CA GLN A 14 -17.67 47.52 -3.16
C GLN A 14 -18.08 46.09 -2.79
N GLU A 15 -19.28 45.67 -3.18
CA GLU A 15 -19.77 44.31 -2.97
C GLU A 15 -18.96 43.29 -3.78
N LEU A 16 -18.63 43.60 -5.04
CA LEU A 16 -17.76 42.76 -5.88
C LEU A 16 -16.36 42.56 -5.26
N ASN A 17 -15.74 43.63 -4.78
CA ASN A 17 -14.42 43.56 -4.15
C ASN A 17 -14.43 42.77 -2.83
N LYS A 18 -15.51 42.83 -2.05
CA LYS A 18 -15.69 41.97 -0.86
C LYS A 18 -15.83 40.51 -1.24
N GLN A 19 -16.65 40.19 -2.24
CA GLN A 19 -16.84 38.83 -2.72
C GLN A 19 -15.53 38.26 -3.28
N LEU A 20 -14.76 39.05 -4.03
CA LEU A 20 -13.46 38.64 -4.56
C LEU A 20 -12.44 38.36 -3.44
N LYS A 21 -12.44 39.18 -2.38
CA LYS A 21 -11.59 38.97 -1.20
C LYS A 21 -11.97 37.70 -0.45
N ILE A 22 -13.26 37.47 -0.21
CA ILE A 22 -13.74 36.26 0.46
C ILE A 22 -13.39 35.03 -0.36
N ALA A 23 -13.69 35.04 -1.66
CA ALA A 23 -13.35 33.96 -2.58
C ALA A 23 -11.84 33.69 -2.62
N GLY A 24 -11.02 34.74 -2.63
CA GLY A 24 -9.56 34.62 -2.58
C GLY A 24 -9.05 33.98 -1.29
N ILE A 25 -9.59 34.38 -0.13
CA ILE A 25 -9.25 33.77 1.16
C ILE A 25 -9.69 32.31 1.20
N THR A 26 -10.92 32.00 0.77
CA THR A 26 -11.44 30.63 0.72
C THR A 26 -10.60 29.75 -0.22
N ALA A 27 -10.25 30.25 -1.41
CA ALA A 27 -9.38 29.55 -2.34
C ALA A 27 -7.97 29.33 -1.75
N GLY A 28 -7.42 30.33 -1.07
CA GLY A 28 -6.14 30.22 -0.37
C GLY A 28 -6.15 29.13 0.71
N ILE A 29 -7.19 29.10 1.55
CA ILE A 29 -7.36 28.04 2.56
C ILE A 29 -7.44 26.66 1.90
N LEU A 30 -8.24 26.53 0.84
CA LEU A 30 -8.36 25.26 0.10
C LEU A 30 -7.01 24.77 -0.43
N VAL A 31 -6.24 25.64 -1.08
CA VAL A 31 -4.91 25.27 -1.62
C VAL A 31 -3.98 24.80 -0.50
N VAL A 32 -3.95 25.51 0.63
CA VAL A 32 -3.13 25.12 1.78
C VAL A 32 -3.57 23.77 2.36
N THR A 33 -4.88 23.56 2.54
CA THR A 33 -5.42 22.29 3.05
C THR A 33 -5.10 21.13 2.11
N PHE A 34 -5.30 21.29 0.80
CA PHE A 34 -4.95 20.27 -0.19
C PHE A 34 -3.45 19.97 -0.20
N GLY A 35 -2.60 21.00 -0.14
CA GLY A 35 -1.14 20.83 -0.07
C GLY A 35 -0.70 20.02 1.16
N LEU A 36 -1.32 20.29 2.32
CA LEU A 36 -1.05 19.56 3.56
C LEU A 36 -1.53 18.10 3.47
N LEU A 37 -2.73 17.86 2.93
CA LEU A 37 -3.26 16.51 2.72
C LEU A 37 -2.37 15.68 1.79
N LEU A 38 -1.95 16.24 0.65
CA LEU A 38 -1.06 15.56 -0.29
C LEU A 38 0.27 15.18 0.37
N SER A 39 0.84 16.09 1.17
CA SER A 39 2.08 15.84 1.90
C SER A 39 1.91 14.68 2.89
N LEU A 40 0.83 14.69 3.68
CA LEU A 40 0.52 13.61 4.62
C LEU A 40 0.31 12.27 3.93
N VAL A 41 -0.34 12.25 2.76
CA VAL A 41 -0.54 11.02 1.97
C VAL A 41 0.80 10.43 1.53
N LEU A 42 1.74 11.25 1.04
CA LEU A 42 3.06 10.76 0.63
C LEU A 42 3.86 10.20 1.80
N LEU A 43 3.86 10.90 2.95
CA LEU A 43 4.52 10.43 4.17
C LEU A 43 3.89 9.13 4.68
N SER A 44 2.56 9.05 4.67
CA SER A 44 1.80 7.87 5.10
C SER A 44 2.14 6.65 4.23
N ARG A 45 2.20 6.79 2.90
CA ARG A 45 2.57 5.69 1.99
C ARG A 45 3.97 5.17 2.27
N ASN A 46 4.94 6.06 2.47
CA ASN A 46 6.32 5.65 2.75
C ASN A 46 6.44 4.95 4.11
N SER A 47 5.76 5.49 5.14
CA SER A 47 5.71 4.87 6.47
C SER A 47 5.06 3.48 6.41
N TRP A 48 3.95 3.35 5.69
CA TRP A 48 3.23 2.10 5.49
C TRP A 48 4.10 1.02 4.83
N ASN A 49 4.78 1.37 3.73
CA ASN A 49 5.65 0.42 3.03
C ASN A 49 6.82 -0.04 3.91
N ASN A 50 7.42 0.87 4.67
CA ASN A 50 8.47 0.52 5.62
C ASN A 50 7.94 -0.36 6.76
N GLY A 51 6.72 -0.10 7.25
CA GLY A 51 6.05 -0.93 8.25
C GLY A 51 5.84 -2.36 7.75
N LEU A 52 5.27 -2.53 6.55
CA LEU A 52 5.09 -3.85 5.94
C LEU A 52 6.41 -4.60 5.78
N ARG A 53 7.45 -3.90 5.31
CA ARG A 53 8.79 -4.47 5.14
C ARG A 53 9.39 -4.97 6.45
N LEU A 54 9.27 -4.19 7.52
CA LEU A 54 9.73 -4.56 8.86
C LEU A 54 8.95 -5.77 9.39
N THR A 55 7.63 -5.79 9.20
CA THR A 55 6.77 -6.90 9.59
C THR A 55 7.17 -8.19 8.89
N VAL A 56 7.35 -8.17 7.57
CA VAL A 56 7.80 -9.33 6.79
C VAL A 56 9.18 -9.80 7.24
N ALA A 57 10.13 -8.88 7.43
CA ALA A 57 11.47 -9.22 7.91
C ALA A 57 11.44 -9.89 9.28
N LYS A 58 10.60 -9.38 10.20
CA LYS A 58 10.40 -9.95 11.53
C LYS A 58 9.80 -11.35 11.43
N THR A 59 8.70 -11.53 10.70
CA THR A 59 8.05 -12.85 10.54
C THR A 59 8.98 -13.88 9.91
N LEU A 60 9.74 -13.49 8.88
CA LEU A 60 10.76 -14.38 8.28
C LEU A 60 11.80 -14.81 9.32
N SER A 61 12.31 -13.87 10.11
CA SER A 61 13.33 -14.17 11.12
C SER A 61 12.82 -15.07 12.25
N GLU A 62 11.57 -14.89 12.68
CA GLU A 62 10.96 -15.68 13.74
C GLU A 62 10.67 -17.12 13.30
N GLU A 63 10.24 -17.32 12.05
CA GLU A 63 9.82 -18.63 11.54
C GLU A 63 10.99 -19.45 10.98
N THR A 64 11.97 -18.80 10.35
CA THR A 64 13.09 -19.49 9.69
C THR A 64 14.39 -19.48 10.51
N GLY A 65 14.46 -18.66 11.56
CA GLY A 65 15.69 -18.42 12.33
C GLY A 65 16.78 -17.67 11.55
N THR A 66 16.53 -17.30 10.30
CA THR A 66 17.49 -16.63 9.41
C THR A 66 17.09 -15.17 9.24
N VAL A 67 18.07 -14.26 9.31
CA VAL A 67 17.81 -12.83 9.05
C VAL A 67 17.86 -12.59 7.54
N TYR A 68 16.80 -12.03 6.99
CA TYR A 68 16.71 -11.64 5.59
C TYR A 68 16.81 -10.12 5.42
N THR A 69 17.46 -9.70 4.34
CA THR A 69 17.32 -8.36 3.78
C THR A 69 16.06 -8.35 2.92
N VAL A 70 15.12 -7.46 3.24
CA VAL A 70 13.88 -7.27 2.46
C VAL A 70 14.01 -5.98 1.66
N SER A 71 13.94 -6.09 0.33
CA SER A 71 13.99 -4.96 -0.60
C SER A 71 12.71 -4.10 -0.51
N PRO A 72 12.66 -2.90 -1.12
CA PRO A 72 11.41 -2.14 -1.25
C PRO A 72 10.32 -2.95 -1.96
N ALA A 73 9.04 -2.66 -1.65
CA ALA A 73 7.92 -3.33 -2.30
C ALA A 73 7.99 -3.20 -3.83
N ILE A 74 7.70 -4.31 -4.51
CA ILE A 74 7.51 -4.38 -5.94
C ILE A 74 6.14 -3.81 -6.27
N ASN A 75 6.09 -2.94 -7.28
CA ASN A 75 4.83 -2.41 -7.78
C ASN A 75 4.12 -3.52 -8.57
N LEU A 76 2.91 -3.88 -8.14
CA LEU A 76 2.17 -4.99 -8.74
C LEU A 76 1.33 -4.53 -9.93
N ASN A 77 1.14 -3.21 -10.12
CA ASN A 77 0.28 -2.60 -11.13
C ASN A 77 -1.10 -3.26 -11.22
N SER A 78 -1.63 -3.72 -10.08
CA SER A 78 -2.84 -4.53 -9.99
C SER A 78 -3.78 -3.94 -8.95
N THR A 79 -5.09 -4.17 -9.12
CA THR A 79 -6.10 -3.82 -8.11
C THR A 79 -5.88 -4.53 -6.77
N LEU A 80 -5.00 -5.54 -6.74
CA LEU A 80 -4.63 -6.28 -5.54
C LEU A 80 -3.57 -5.58 -4.67
N GLU A 81 -3.00 -4.45 -5.08
CA GLU A 81 -2.02 -3.69 -4.29
C GLU A 81 -2.53 -3.24 -2.93
N THR A 82 -3.85 -3.11 -2.77
CA THR A 82 -4.46 -2.77 -1.49
C THR A 82 -4.49 -3.93 -0.51
N GLU A 83 -4.46 -5.16 -1.01
CA GLU A 83 -4.59 -6.40 -0.23
C GLU A 83 -3.28 -7.18 -0.16
N CYS A 84 -2.32 -6.91 -1.04
CA CYS A 84 -1.05 -7.62 -1.14
C CYS A 84 0.12 -6.68 -1.41
N ALA A 85 1.24 -6.91 -0.72
CA ALA A 85 2.52 -6.32 -1.06
C ALA A 85 3.58 -7.43 -1.22
N VAL A 86 4.41 -7.31 -2.25
CA VAL A 86 5.47 -8.27 -2.56
C VAL A 86 6.82 -7.60 -2.42
N PHE A 87 7.79 -8.33 -1.88
CA PHE A 87 9.15 -7.87 -1.65
C PHE A 87 10.13 -8.91 -2.16
N SER A 88 11.21 -8.48 -2.81
CA SER A 88 12.39 -9.33 -3.00
C SER A 88 13.06 -9.56 -1.65
N ILE A 89 13.50 -10.78 -1.38
CA ILE A 89 14.18 -11.17 -0.14
C ILE A 89 15.51 -11.84 -0.46
N ALA A 90 16.53 -11.53 0.32
CA ALA A 90 17.83 -12.19 0.24
C ALA A 90 18.34 -12.51 1.64
N PRO A 91 19.08 -13.61 1.86
CA PRO A 91 19.75 -13.83 3.13
C PRO A 91 20.67 -12.65 3.47
N ARG A 92 20.76 -12.28 4.75
CA ARG A 92 21.54 -11.12 5.18
C ARG A 92 22.99 -11.20 4.69
N GLY A 93 23.44 -10.15 4.00
CA GLY A 93 24.77 -10.06 3.42
C GLY A 93 24.84 -10.38 1.92
N LEU A 94 23.77 -10.93 1.33
CA LEU A 94 23.59 -10.98 -0.11
C LEU A 94 22.74 -9.78 -0.58
N THR A 95 23.14 -9.19 -1.71
CA THR A 95 22.34 -8.20 -2.42
C THR A 95 21.33 -8.89 -3.31
N ASP A 96 20.06 -8.55 -3.12
CA ASP A 96 18.90 -8.75 -4.00
C ASP A 96 18.93 -10.09 -4.76
N ASP A 97 18.32 -11.12 -4.17
CA ASP A 97 18.12 -12.39 -4.84
C ASP A 97 16.89 -12.28 -5.72
N ALA A 98 17.10 -12.05 -7.02
CA ALA A 98 16.04 -11.94 -8.03
C ALA A 98 15.23 -13.24 -8.22
N SER A 99 15.51 -14.29 -7.44
CA SER A 99 14.73 -15.53 -7.46
C SER A 99 13.82 -15.71 -6.25
N HIS A 100 14.03 -15.00 -5.13
CA HIS A 100 13.26 -15.19 -3.90
C HIS A 100 12.43 -13.97 -3.52
N TYR A 101 11.16 -14.24 -3.21
CA TYR A 101 10.18 -13.23 -2.88
C TYR A 101 9.42 -13.59 -1.60
N ALA A 102 9.03 -12.55 -0.86
CA ALA A 102 8.04 -12.66 0.21
C ALA A 102 6.84 -11.80 -0.13
N ALA A 103 5.64 -12.31 0.13
CA ALA A 103 4.40 -11.58 -0.02
C ALA A 103 3.69 -11.48 1.32
N ILE A 104 3.19 -10.30 1.66
CA ILE A 104 2.25 -10.12 2.76
C ILE A 104 0.87 -9.85 2.18
N VAL A 105 -0.11 -10.64 2.60
CA VAL A 105 -1.47 -10.64 2.07
C VAL A 105 -2.44 -10.46 3.22
N ARG A 106 -3.36 -9.51 3.09
CA ARG A 106 -4.47 -9.35 4.02
C ARG A 106 -5.54 -10.41 3.74
N LEU A 107 -5.72 -11.34 4.68
CA LEU A 107 -6.74 -12.38 4.60
C LEU A 107 -7.89 -12.05 5.55
N THR A 108 -9.12 -12.10 5.04
CA THR A 108 -10.31 -12.01 5.88
C THR A 108 -10.56 -13.36 6.56
N THR A 109 -10.43 -13.39 7.88
CA THR A 109 -10.75 -14.58 8.69
C THR A 109 -12.01 -14.34 9.50
N LEU A 110 -12.54 -15.40 10.14
CA LEU A 110 -13.69 -15.30 11.06
C LEU A 110 -13.42 -14.37 12.25
N TYR A 111 -12.15 -14.13 12.58
CA TYR A 111 -11.72 -13.28 13.70
C TYR A 111 -11.32 -11.87 13.25
N GLY A 112 -11.50 -11.56 11.96
CA GLY A 112 -11.11 -10.29 11.35
C GLY A 112 -9.98 -10.45 10.33
N PRO A 113 -9.54 -9.32 9.76
CA PRO A 113 -8.44 -9.31 8.79
C PRO A 113 -7.11 -9.64 9.48
N LEU A 114 -6.38 -10.63 8.96
CA LEU A 114 -5.05 -11.00 9.41
C LEU A 114 -4.05 -10.90 8.26
N ALA A 115 -2.84 -10.47 8.56
CA ALA A 115 -1.76 -10.42 7.58
C ALA A 115 -1.06 -11.77 7.49
N ALA A 116 -1.23 -12.48 6.38
CA ALA A 116 -0.54 -13.72 6.05
C ALA A 116 0.74 -13.43 5.27
N VAL A 117 1.83 -14.10 5.64
CA VAL A 117 3.12 -14.00 4.98
C VAL A 117 3.38 -15.28 4.20
N TYR A 118 3.75 -15.14 2.94
CA TYR A 118 4.11 -16.22 2.03
C TYR A 118 5.54 -16.02 1.53
N THR A 119 6.20 -17.12 1.18
CA THR A 119 7.48 -17.13 0.48
C THR A 119 7.33 -17.78 -0.88
N TYR A 120 8.00 -17.25 -1.88
CA TYR A 120 7.94 -17.76 -3.25
C TYR A 120 9.35 -17.76 -3.85
N ASN A 121 9.71 -18.85 -4.50
CA ASN A 121 10.91 -18.94 -5.33
C ASN A 121 10.49 -19.04 -6.80
N THR A 122 11.17 -18.28 -7.65
CA THR A 122 10.89 -18.22 -9.09
C THR A 122 11.00 -19.60 -9.72
N GLY A 123 9.93 -20.02 -10.39
CA GLY A 123 9.83 -21.35 -11.01
C GLY A 123 9.14 -22.40 -10.12
N ALA A 124 8.79 -22.07 -8.88
CA ALA A 124 7.88 -22.89 -8.08
C ALA A 124 6.45 -22.78 -8.62
N ALA A 125 5.67 -23.87 -8.49
CA ALA A 125 4.26 -23.89 -8.94
C ALA A 125 3.29 -23.21 -7.95
N SER A 126 3.74 -22.96 -6.72
CA SER A 126 2.98 -22.33 -5.65
C SER A 126 3.91 -21.58 -4.70
N ALA A 127 3.39 -20.56 -4.03
CA ALA A 127 4.02 -19.93 -2.89
C ALA A 127 3.74 -20.73 -1.61
N ASP A 128 4.69 -20.75 -0.70
CA ASP A 128 4.57 -21.43 0.59
C ASP A 128 4.01 -20.46 1.63
N PHE A 129 2.94 -20.86 2.32
CA PHE A 129 2.46 -20.14 3.48
C PHE A 129 3.44 -20.29 4.64
N LEU A 130 3.90 -19.17 5.19
CA LEU A 130 4.84 -19.16 6.30
C LEU A 130 4.11 -19.01 7.65
N ALA A 131 3.43 -17.88 7.84
CA ALA A 131 2.73 -17.57 9.08
C ALA A 131 1.82 -16.36 8.94
N TYR A 132 0.99 -16.12 9.96
CA TYR A 132 0.35 -14.83 10.17
C TYR A 132 1.28 -13.90 10.95
N ALA A 133 1.50 -12.69 10.46
CA ALA A 133 2.51 -11.78 10.99
C ALA A 133 2.28 -11.29 12.43
N GLU A 134 1.03 -11.26 12.88
CA GLU A 134 0.62 -10.73 14.18
C GLU A 134 0.26 -11.82 15.20
N LEU A 135 0.26 -13.09 14.79
CA LEU A 135 -0.10 -14.21 15.68
C LEU A 135 1.15 -14.82 16.31
N HIS A 136 1.35 -14.53 17.60
CA HIS A 136 2.33 -15.22 18.43
C HIS A 136 1.67 -16.34 19.25
N SER A 137 2.29 -17.53 19.30
CA SER A 137 1.95 -18.67 20.18
C SER A 137 0.62 -19.42 19.89
N LYS A 138 0.12 -20.20 20.87
CA LYS A 138 -0.87 -21.30 20.79
C LYS A 138 -2.15 -21.02 19.97
N ALA A 139 -2.55 -19.76 19.80
CA ALA A 139 -3.66 -19.37 18.94
C ALA A 139 -3.36 -19.53 17.43
N LYS A 140 -2.08 -19.48 17.02
CA LYS A 140 -1.59 -19.72 15.65
C LYS A 140 -2.13 -21.04 15.10
N ASN A 141 -2.01 -22.13 15.86
CA ASN A 141 -2.45 -23.43 15.37
C ASN A 141 -3.96 -23.52 15.24
N GLN A 142 -4.73 -22.96 16.19
CA GLN A 142 -6.20 -22.95 16.07
C GLN A 142 -6.68 -22.07 14.90
N ILE A 143 -6.03 -20.93 14.66
CA ILE A 143 -6.41 -20.02 13.57
C ILE A 143 -5.97 -20.59 12.22
N VAL A 144 -4.79 -21.17 12.10
CA VAL A 144 -4.38 -21.89 10.88
C VAL A 144 -5.30 -23.08 10.60
N THR A 145 -5.72 -23.82 11.64
CA THR A 145 -6.62 -24.99 11.45
C THR A 145 -8.07 -24.58 11.15
N SER A 146 -8.52 -23.40 11.59
CA SER A 146 -9.90 -22.91 11.39
C SER A 146 -10.06 -21.94 10.22
N THR A 147 -8.99 -21.27 9.80
CA THR A 147 -8.99 -20.52 8.55
C THR A 147 -9.10 -21.55 7.43
N GLN A 148 -10.10 -21.40 6.57
CA GLN A 148 -10.34 -22.32 5.47
C GLN A 148 -9.04 -22.46 4.66
N ASN A 149 -8.43 -23.65 4.65
CA ASN A 149 -7.26 -23.98 3.82
C ASN A 149 -7.42 -23.44 2.39
N THR A 150 -8.65 -23.45 1.87
CA THR A 150 -9.01 -22.89 0.56
C THR A 150 -8.56 -21.45 0.31
N VAL A 151 -8.62 -20.55 1.29
CA VAL A 151 -8.19 -19.15 1.09
C VAL A 151 -6.67 -19.04 1.08
N ILE A 152 -6.00 -19.80 1.95
CA ILE A 152 -4.54 -19.87 2.00
C ILE A 152 -4.01 -20.49 0.70
N ASP A 153 -4.60 -21.61 0.28
CA ASP A 153 -4.28 -22.32 -0.96
C ASP A 153 -4.53 -21.47 -2.20
N TYR A 154 -5.65 -20.72 -2.21
CA TYR A 154 -5.94 -19.78 -3.29
C TYR A 154 -4.81 -18.77 -3.48
N TRP A 155 -4.35 -18.15 -2.39
CA TRP A 155 -3.25 -17.19 -2.46
C TRP A 155 -1.91 -17.85 -2.75
N ALA A 156 -1.65 -19.03 -2.21
CA ALA A 156 -0.48 -19.84 -2.54
C ALA A 156 -0.36 -20.09 -4.05
N HIS A 157 -1.47 -20.40 -4.73
CA HIS A 157 -1.47 -20.62 -6.18
C HIS A 157 -1.51 -19.32 -7.01
N LYS A 158 -2.12 -18.25 -6.50
CA LYS A 158 -2.27 -16.99 -7.23
C LYS A 158 -1.03 -16.10 -7.17
N LEU A 159 -0.28 -16.15 -6.07
CA LEU A 159 0.91 -15.32 -5.88
C LEU A 159 1.98 -15.48 -6.98
N PRO A 160 2.33 -16.70 -7.44
CA PRO A 160 3.25 -16.88 -8.55
C PRO A 160 2.86 -16.07 -9.81
N ASP A 161 1.58 -16.09 -10.19
CA ASP A 161 1.08 -15.35 -11.36
C ASP A 161 1.20 -13.83 -11.16
N ILE A 162 0.82 -13.34 -9.97
CA ILE A 162 0.89 -11.91 -9.63
C ILE A 162 2.35 -11.42 -9.67
N ILE A 163 3.27 -12.20 -9.08
CA ILE A 163 4.68 -11.86 -9.02
C ILE A 163 5.28 -11.86 -10.43
N THR A 164 5.01 -12.89 -11.22
CA THR A 164 5.51 -12.98 -12.61
C THR A 164 5.02 -11.81 -13.47
N GLN A 165 3.73 -11.47 -13.41
CA GLN A 165 3.17 -10.31 -14.13
C GLN A 165 3.78 -8.97 -13.70
N ALA A 166 4.02 -8.80 -12.39
CA ALA A 166 4.67 -7.60 -11.87
C ALA A 166 6.13 -7.46 -12.37
N LEU A 167 6.86 -8.57 -12.47
CA LEU A 167 8.22 -8.60 -12.98
C LEU A 167 8.27 -8.33 -14.49
N GLU A 168 7.36 -8.92 -15.27
CA GLU A 168 7.26 -8.69 -16.71
C GLU A 168 6.96 -7.21 -17.03
N SER A 169 5.94 -6.64 -16.39
CA SER A 169 5.58 -5.22 -16.59
C SER A 169 6.71 -4.26 -16.19
N THR A 170 7.47 -4.59 -15.15
CA THR A 170 8.64 -3.81 -14.74
C THR A 170 9.79 -3.90 -15.76
N SER A 171 9.91 -5.03 -16.47
CA SER A 171 10.94 -5.25 -17.49
C SER A 171 10.66 -4.53 -18.81
N GLU A 172 9.38 -4.39 -19.19
CA GLU A 172 8.97 -3.66 -20.40
C GLU A 172 9.18 -2.15 -20.26
N VAL A 173 9.03 -1.59 -19.05
CA VAL A 173 9.28 -0.16 -18.77
C VAL A 173 10.78 0.20 -18.85
N ARG A 174 11.69 -0.77 -18.81
CA ARG A 174 13.14 -0.56 -18.91
C ARG A 174 13.72 -0.71 -20.33
N LYS A 175 12.92 -1.06 -21.33
CA LYS A 175 13.32 -1.11 -22.75
C LYS A 175 12.96 0.19 -23.46
#